data_AF-A0A329WQC1-F1
#
_entry.id   AF-A0A329WQC1-F1
#
_cell.length_a   1.000
_cell.length_b   1.000
_cell.length_c   1.000
_cell.angle_alpha   90.00
_cell.angle_beta   90.00
_cell.angle_gamma   90.00
#
_symmetry.space_group_name_H-M   'P 1'
#
loop_
_entity.id
_entity.type
_entity.pdbx_description
1 polymer ?
#
loop_
_entity_poly.entity_id
_entity_poly.type
_entity_poly.pdbx_seq_one_letter_code
_entity_poly.pdbx_strand_id
1 'polypeptide(L)'
;MTLANLLNSLQTISVELIKSGKGETAYFFIKRYDEIIKLNNEQDSIRQIVKELSTCQAMAQYGDFSPMEEKLLESVVKDAINFLDHSL
;
A
#
# COMPACT_ATOMS: atom_id res chain seq x y z
N MET A 1 -8.20 -12.67 -4.44
CA MET A 1 -8.46 -11.21 -4.40
C MET A 1 -7.65 -10.52 -5.48
N THR A 2 -8.07 -9.34 -5.94
CA THR A 2 -7.51 -8.70 -7.14
C THR A 2 -6.64 -7.49 -6.79
N LEU A 3 -5.79 -7.08 -7.73
CA LEU A 3 -5.00 -5.84 -7.70
C LEU A 3 -5.86 -4.61 -7.32
N ALA A 4 -7.15 -4.62 -7.66
CA ALA A 4 -8.09 -3.55 -7.33
C ALA A 4 -8.24 -3.32 -5.81
N ASN A 5 -8.23 -4.37 -5.00
CA ASN A 5 -8.32 -4.22 -3.54
C ASN A 5 -7.10 -3.50 -2.99
N LEU A 6 -5.91 -3.90 -3.44
CA LEU A 6 -4.66 -3.27 -3.04
C LEU A 6 -4.64 -1.78 -3.44
N LEU A 7 -5.05 -1.46 -4.67
CA LEU A 7 -5.15 -0.08 -5.15
C LEU A 7 -6.13 0.74 -4.29
N ASN A 8 -7.26 0.18 -3.90
CA ASN A 8 -8.22 0.83 -3.02
C ASN A 8 -7.66 1.06 -1.61
N SER A 9 -6.95 0.07 -1.05
CA SER A 9 -6.29 0.18 0.25
C SER A 9 -5.19 1.25 0.24
N LEU A 10 -4.38 1.31 -0.83
CA LEU A 10 -3.37 2.35 -1.04
C LEU A 10 -4.00 3.75 -1.11
N GLN A 11 -5.09 3.91 -1.85
CA GLN A 11 -5.78 5.19 -1.95
C GLN A 11 -6.38 5.62 -0.60
N THR A 12 -6.98 4.68 0.13
CA THR A 12 -7.63 4.94 1.43
C THR A 12 -6.62 5.40 2.47
N ILE A 13 -5.49 4.68 2.62
CA ILE A 13 -4.46 5.08 3.59
C ILE A 13 -3.82 6.42 3.20
N SER A 14 -3.60 6.67 1.90
CA SER A 14 -3.02 7.93 1.42
C SER A 14 -3.88 9.14 1.80
N VAL A 15 -5.20 9.02 1.60
CA VAL A 15 -6.15 10.08 1.96
C VAL A 15 -6.16 10.34 3.46
N GLU A 16 -6.16 9.29 4.28
CA GLU A 16 -6.18 9.45 5.72
C GLU A 16 -4.90 10.09 6.25
N LEU A 17 -3.73 9.64 5.79
CA LEU A 17 -2.44 10.20 6.18
C LEU A 17 -2.32 11.67 5.78
N ILE A 18 -2.82 12.07 4.61
CA ILE A 18 -2.85 13.48 4.20
C ILE A 18 -3.72 14.31 5.16
N LYS A 19 -4.92 13.82 5.52
CA LYS A 19 -5.81 14.51 6.46
C LYS A 19 -5.17 14.69 7.84
N SER A 20 -4.38 13.72 8.27
CA SER A 20 -3.64 13.75 9.53
C SER A 20 -2.34 14.56 9.49
N GLY A 21 -2.02 15.24 8.37
CA GLY A 21 -0.78 16.01 8.23
C GLY A 21 0.47 15.18 7.96
N LYS A 22 0.35 13.87 7.73
CA LYS A 22 1.44 12.93 7.46
C LYS A 22 1.73 12.79 5.96
N GLY A 23 1.79 13.92 5.26
CA GLY A 23 1.89 13.98 3.79
C GLY A 23 3.13 13.28 3.22
N GLU A 24 4.28 13.36 3.92
CA GLU A 24 5.50 12.67 3.50
C GLU A 24 5.34 11.13 3.52
N THR A 25 4.70 10.59 4.57
CA THR A 25 4.39 9.16 4.65
C THR A 25 3.33 8.76 3.63
N ALA A 26 2.32 9.61 3.39
CA ALA A 26 1.32 9.39 2.36
C ALA A 26 1.94 9.28 0.96
N TYR A 27 2.99 10.07 0.68
CA TYR A 27 3.67 10.06 -0.62
C TYR A 27 4.26 8.69 -0.97
N PHE A 28 4.72 7.91 0.00
CA PHE A 28 5.16 6.53 -0.23
C PHE A 28 4.05 5.70 -0.89
N PHE A 29 2.84 5.70 -0.31
CA PHE A 29 1.70 4.91 -0.81
C PHE A 29 1.19 5.43 -2.16
N ILE A 30 1.12 6.74 -2.34
CA ILE A 30 0.73 7.38 -3.61
C ILE A 30 1.69 7.00 -4.72
N LYS A 31 3.00 7.06 -4.45
CA LYS A 31 4.03 6.69 -5.43
C LYS A 31 3.90 5.23 -5.85
N ARG A 32 3.68 4.31 -4.91
CA ARG A 32 3.46 2.88 -5.23
C ARG A 32 2.19 2.66 -6.05
N TYR A 33 1.10 3.37 -5.73
CA TYR A 33 -0.14 3.34 -6.50
C TYR A 33 0.12 3.75 -7.97
N ASP A 34 0.77 4.89 -8.17
CA ASP A 34 1.07 5.42 -9.51
C ASP A 34 1.99 4.49 -10.32
N GLU A 35 3.00 3.91 -9.67
CA GLU A 35 3.91 2.95 -10.32
C GLU A 35 3.13 1.70 -10.78
N ILE A 36 2.26 1.12 -9.94
CA ILE A 36 1.43 -0.03 -10.30
C ILE A 36 0.53 0.29 -11.50
N ILE A 37 -0.12 1.45 -11.53
CA ILE A 37 -0.99 1.86 -12.63
C ILE A 37 -0.21 2.03 -13.94
N LYS A 38 1.00 2.59 -13.88
CA LYS A 38 1.85 2.82 -15.07
C LYS A 38 2.40 1.54 -15.69
N LEU A 39 2.61 0.49 -14.90
CA LEU A 39 3.20 -0.77 -15.34
C LEU A 39 2.30 -1.61 -16.26
N ASN A 40 1.02 -1.24 -16.46
CA ASN A 40 0.14 -1.79 -17.51
C ASN A 40 0.26 -3.31 -17.78
N ASN A 41 0.10 -4.13 -16.73
CA ASN A 41 0.20 -5.60 -16.74
C ASN A 41 1.61 -6.22 -16.81
N GLU A 42 2.69 -5.46 -16.58
CA GLU A 42 4.01 -6.00 -16.29
C GLU A 42 4.03 -6.70 -14.92
N GLN A 43 3.60 -7.97 -14.89
CA GLN A 43 3.37 -8.72 -13.65
C GLN A 43 4.59 -8.78 -12.74
N ASP A 44 5.79 -9.01 -13.29
CA ASP A 44 7.01 -9.11 -12.47
C ASP A 44 7.37 -7.79 -11.79
N SER A 45 7.24 -6.67 -12.51
CA SER A 45 7.45 -5.32 -11.99
C SER A 45 6.43 -4.99 -10.89
N ILE A 46 5.15 -5.34 -11.12
CA ILE A 46 4.09 -5.16 -10.12
C ILE A 46 4.40 -5.99 -8.87
N ARG A 47 4.81 -7.26 -9.03
CA ARG A 47 5.15 -8.13 -7.89
C ARG A 47 6.30 -7.58 -7.05
N GLN A 48 7.27 -6.89 -7.64
CA GLN A 48 8.35 -6.26 -6.87
C GLN A 48 7.82 -5.15 -5.96
N ILE A 49 6.98 -4.27 -6.50
CA ILE A 49 6.33 -3.22 -5.71
C ILE A 49 5.46 -3.82 -4.60
N VAL A 50 4.69 -4.86 -4.92
CA VAL A 50 3.80 -5.49 -3.94
C VAL A 50 4.59 -6.18 -2.81
N LYS A 51 5.79 -6.70 -3.08
CA LYS A 51 6.68 -7.25 -2.03
C LYS A 51 7.15 -6.17 -1.05
N GLU A 52 7.42 -4.96 -1.52
CA GLU A 52 7.74 -3.84 -0.63
C GLU A 52 6.53 -3.54 0.28
N LEU A 53 5.33 -3.46 -0.31
CA LEU A 53 4.09 -3.20 0.40
C LEU A 53 3.76 -4.29 1.43
N SER A 54 4.07 -5.56 1.16
CA SER A 54 3.82 -6.67 2.11
C SER A 54 4.72 -6.64 3.35
N THR A 55 5.74 -5.78 3.39
CA THR A 55 6.72 -5.72 4.50
C THR A 55 6.77 -4.36 5.19
N CYS A 56 5.89 -3.42 4.81
CA CYS A 56 5.94 -2.03 5.27
C CYS A 56 5.26 -1.75 6.63
N GLN A 57 4.90 -2.78 7.41
CA GLN A 57 4.19 -2.63 8.70
C GLN A 57 4.94 -1.72 9.69
N ALA A 58 6.27 -1.72 9.67
CA ALA A 58 7.10 -0.89 10.54
C ALA A 58 6.92 0.62 10.30
N MET A 59 6.38 1.03 9.13
CA MET A 59 6.10 2.43 8.85
C MET A 59 5.14 3.08 9.84
N ALA A 60 4.24 2.29 10.46
CA ALA A 60 3.34 2.80 11.49
C ALA A 60 4.10 3.41 12.69
N GLN A 61 5.21 2.81 13.08
CA GLN A 61 6.01 3.25 14.22
C GLN A 61 6.76 4.55 13.91
N TYR A 62 7.40 4.63 12.74
CA TYR A 62 8.14 5.81 12.32
C TYR A 62 7.25 6.97 11.89
N GLY A 63 6.05 6.65 11.41
CA GLY A 63 5.06 7.62 10.95
C GLY A 63 4.11 8.12 12.04
N ASP A 64 4.25 7.68 13.30
CA ASP A 64 3.36 8.00 14.42
C ASP A 64 1.87 7.76 14.09
N PHE A 65 1.57 6.56 13.60
CA PHE A 65 0.22 6.23 13.15
C PHE A 65 -0.74 6.13 14.33
N SER A 66 -1.91 6.73 14.14
CA SER A 66 -3.08 6.48 14.99
C SER A 66 -3.59 5.05 14.79
N PRO A 67 -4.37 4.50 15.74
CA PRO A 67 -4.96 3.16 15.59
C PRO A 67 -5.77 2.97 14.30
N MET A 68 -6.40 4.04 13.79
CA MET A 68 -7.11 4.00 12.51
C MET A 68 -6.14 3.85 11.33
N GLU A 69 -5.06 4.62 11.31
CA GLU A 69 -4.03 4.55 10.26
C GLU A 69 -3.29 3.20 10.28
N GLU A 70 -3.05 2.63 11.47
CA GLU A 70 -2.50 1.27 11.61
C GLU A 70 -3.41 0.22 10.98
N LYS A 71 -4.71 0.28 11.23
CA LYS A 71 -5.68 -0.64 10.62
C LYS A 71 -5.73 -0.51 9.09
N LEU A 72 -5.57 0.70 8.56
CA LEU A 72 -5.46 0.92 7.12
C LEU A 72 -4.15 0.34 6.56
N LEU A 73 -3.04 0.47 7.28
CA LEU A 73 -1.77 -0.16 6.92
C LEU A 73 -1.86 -1.69 6.91
N GLU A 74 -2.50 -2.28 7.92
CA GLU A 74 -2.77 -3.72 7.97
C GLU A 74 -3.56 -4.19 6.74
N SER A 75 -4.50 -3.36 6.27
CA SER A 75 -5.29 -3.67 5.07
C SER A 75 -4.42 -3.67 3.81
N VAL A 76 -3.52 -2.69 3.67
CA VAL A 76 -2.52 -2.64 2.58
C VAL A 76 -1.62 -3.87 2.61
N VAL A 77 -1.03 -4.20 3.77
CA VAL A 77 -0.13 -5.34 3.92
C VAL A 77 -0.85 -6.65 3.61
N LYS A 78 -2.06 -6.83 4.13
CA LYS A 78 -2.89 -8.01 3.89
C LYS A 78 -3.24 -8.17 2.41
N ASP A 79 -3.67 -7.10 1.75
CA ASP A 79 -3.99 -7.14 0.31
C ASP A 79 -2.76 -7.41 -0.55
N ALA A 80 -1.59 -6.90 -0.14
CA ALA A 80 -0.31 -7.18 -0.80
C ALA A 80 0.09 -8.66 -0.68
N ILE A 81 0.01 -9.25 0.52
CA ILE A 81 0.27 -10.69 0.74
C ILE A 81 -0.68 -11.53 -0.11
N ASN A 82 -1.99 -11.24 -0.04
CA ASN A 82 -3.01 -11.97 -0.81
C ASN A 82 -2.77 -11.89 -2.32
N PHE A 83 -2.29 -10.75 -2.83
CA PHE A 83 -1.92 -10.61 -4.24
C PHE A 83 -0.75 -11.53 -4.60
N LEU A 84 0.30 -11.59 -3.76
CA LEU A 84 1.47 -12.43 -4.02
C LEU A 84 1.15 -13.92 -4.00
N ASP A 85 0.28 -14.37 -3.10
CA ASP A 85 -0.11 -15.78 -2.91
C ASP A 85 -1.02 -16.31 -4.02
N HIS A 86 -1.85 -15.45 -4.63
CA HIS A 86 -2.81 -15.85 -5.67
C HIS A 86 -2.38 -15.54 -7.11
N SER A 87 -1.17 -15.01 -7.29
CA SER A 87 -0.59 -14.70 -8.60
C SER A 87 0.33 -15.82 -9.13
N LEU A 88 0.27 -17.02 -8.55
CA LEU A 88 0.97 -18.24 -8.96
C LEU A 88 0.00 -19.24 -9.59
#